data_AF-A0A937ESS4-F1
#
_entry.id   AF-A0A937ESS4-F1
#
_cell.length_a   1.000
_cell.length_b   1.000
_cell.length_c   1.000
_cell.angle_alpha   90.00
_cell.angle_beta   90.00
_cell.angle_gamma   90.00
#
_symmetry.space_group_name_H-M   'P 1'
#
loop_
_entity.id
_entity.type
_entity.pdbx_description
1 polymer ?
#
loop_
_entity_poly.entity_id
_entity_poly.type
_entity_poly.pdbx_seq_one_letter_code
_entity_poly.pdbx_strand_id
1 'polypeptide(L)' 'MSVHRSALCRGPYGGEGAAAGGTGCSDPAIFEVARHGRPPLPVCPVHLGPALLMASGVLWPPEIRLIGRVTGLRP' A
#
# COMPACT_ATOMS: atom_id res chain seq x y z
N MET A 1 -1.54 15.31 16.58
CA MET A 1 -0.94 15.87 15.35
C MET A 1 -0.80 14.73 14.34
N SER A 2 -1.67 14.65 13.33
CA SER A 2 -1.64 13.59 12.31
C SER A 2 -0.44 13.81 11.40
N VAL A 3 0.58 12.96 11.56
CA VAL A 3 1.78 12.99 10.73
C VAL A 3 1.43 12.30 9.42
N HIS A 4 0.72 12.97 8.51
CA HIS A 4 0.57 12.50 7.13
C HIS A 4 1.91 12.69 6.42
N ARG A 5 2.90 11.87 6.78
CA ARG A 5 4.04 11.63 5.90
C ARG A 5 3.44 10.89 4.71
N SER A 6 3.32 11.54 3.56
CA SER A 6 2.78 10.93 2.35
C SER A 6 3.58 9.67 2.04
N ALA A 7 3.08 8.52 2.47
CA ALA A 7 3.70 7.24 2.19
C ALA A 7 3.56 7.00 0.69
N LEU A 8 4.66 6.68 0.02
CA LEU A 8 4.61 6.29 -1.39
C LEU A 8 4.10 4.85 -1.49
N CYS A 9 3.35 4.57 -2.54
CA CYS A 9 2.91 3.22 -2.84
C CYS A 9 4.13 2.29 -3.02
N ARG A 10 4.11 1.13 -2.37
CA ARG A 10 5.18 0.11 -2.48
C ARG A 10 4.91 -0.96 -3.55
N GLY A 11 4.03 -0.65 -4.49
CA GLY A 11 3.63 -1.56 -5.56
C GLY A 11 2.88 -2.80 -5.07
N PRO A 12 2.56 -3.73 -5.97
CA PRO A 12 1.68 -4.86 -5.67
C PRO A 12 2.35 -5.98 -4.85
N TYR A 13 3.68 -6.05 -4.84
CA TYR A 13 4.42 -7.08 -4.07
C TYR A 13 4.83 -6.60 -2.67
N GLY A 14 4.76 -5.29 -2.44
CA GLY A 14 5.07 -4.67 -1.16
C GLY A 14 6.54 -4.62 -0.81
N GLY A 15 7.35 -4.15 -1.78
CA GLY A 15 8.81 -4.14 -1.74
C GLY A 15 9.38 -3.69 -0.40
N GLU A 16 10.24 -4.52 0.18
CA GLU A 16 11.05 -4.22 1.35
C GLU A 16 12.53 -4.23 0.93
N GLY A 17 13.27 -3.16 1.23
CA GLY A 17 14.71 -3.06 0.97
C GLY A 17 15.12 -2.62 -0.45
N ALA A 18 16.43 -2.44 -0.65
CA ALA A 18 17.05 -2.01 -1.91
C ALA A 18 16.81 -2.96 -3.10
N ALA A 19 16.26 -4.16 -2.82
CA ALA A 19 15.88 -5.17 -3.80
C ALA A 19 14.42 -5.05 -4.28
N ALA A 20 13.70 -3.97 -3.94
CA ALA A 20 12.46 -3.59 -4.61
C ALA A 20 12.76 -3.11 -6.05
N GLY A 21 13.33 -4.01 -6.86
CA GLY A 21 13.62 -3.77 -8.26
C GLY A 21 12.33 -3.46 -9.00
N GLY A 22 12.18 -2.20 -9.39
CA GLY A 22 11.51 -1.87 -10.64
C GLY A 22 9.99 -1.73 -10.66
N THR A 23 9.29 -1.53 -9.54
CA THR A 23 7.87 -1.10 -9.57
C THR A 23 7.62 0.12 -8.70
N GLY A 24 8.51 1.11 -8.81
CA GLY A 24 8.37 2.41 -8.14
C GLY A 24 7.10 3.13 -8.57
N CYS A 25 6.01 2.88 -7.84
CA CYS A 25 4.78 3.63 -8.00
C CYS A 25 4.94 4.96 -7.27
N SER A 26 4.92 6.06 -8.02
CA SER A 26 5.04 7.41 -7.45
C SER A 26 3.73 7.93 -6.87
N ASP A 27 2.64 7.18 -7.00
CA ASP A 27 1.34 7.59 -6.47
C ASP A 27 1.33 7.58 -4.94
N PRO A 28 0.57 8.51 -4.33
CA PRO A 28 0.38 8.51 -2.89
C PRO A 28 -0.33 7.23 -2.46
N ALA A 29 0.21 6.55 -1.46
CA ALA A 29 -0.50 5.50 -0.77
C ALA A 29 -1.62 6.11 0.07
N ILE A 30 -2.85 5.63 -0.15
CA ILE A 30 -4.00 6.01 0.67
C ILE A 30 -4.58 4.81 1.43
N PHE A 31 -4.10 3.60 1.16
CA PHE A 31 -4.48 2.39 1.85
C PHE A 31 -3.27 1.76 2.53
N GLU A 32 -3.50 1.11 3.66
CA GLU A 32 -2.58 0.15 4.27
C GLU A 32 -3.24 -1.23 4.33
N VAL A 33 -2.49 -2.25 3.92
CA VAL A 33 -2.90 -3.66 4.03
C VAL A 33 -2.10 -4.31 5.15
N ALA A 34 -2.78 -4.92 6.13
CA ALA A 34 -2.11 -5.64 7.20
C ALA A 34 -1.44 -6.92 6.67
N ARG A 35 -0.25 -7.23 7.20
CA ARG A 35 0.52 -8.41 6.83
C ARG A 35 1.00 -9.17 8.07
N HIS A 36 0.87 -10.50 8.07
CA HIS A 36 1.38 -11.37 9.12
C HIS A 36 2.92 -11.34 9.16
N GLY A 37 3.48 -11.01 10.32
CA GLY A 37 4.93 -11.00 10.54
C GLY A 37 5.69 -9.97 9.71
N ARG A 38 5.01 -8.97 9.14
CA ARG A 38 5.60 -7.91 8.30
C ARG A 38 4.96 -6.56 8.61
N PRO A 39 5.65 -5.42 8.35
CA PRO A 39 5.02 -4.11 8.45
C PRO A 39 3.79 -4.00 7.53
N PRO A 40 2.77 -3.19 7.89
CA PRO A 40 1.67 -2.89 6.98
C PRO A 40 2.16 -2.36 5.64
N LEU A 41 1.46 -2.72 4.57
CA LEU A 41 1.83 -2.40 3.21
C LEU A 41 1.07 -1.17 2.70
N PRO A 42 1.72 0.00 2.54
CA PRO A 42 1.09 1.18 1.95
C PRO A 42 0.95 1.04 0.42
N VAL A 43 -0.28 1.22 -0.09
CA VAL A 43 -0.62 1.14 -1.52
C VAL A 43 -1.56 2.24 -1.99
N CYS A 44 -1.43 2.63 -3.25
CA CYS A 44 -2.37 3.51 -3.95
C CYS A 44 -3.61 2.71 -4.40
N PRO A 45 -4.70 3.38 -4.84
CA PRO A 45 -5.91 2.69 -5.29
C PRO A 45 -5.67 1.67 -6.40
N VAL A 46 -4.78 1.98 -7.35
CA VAL A 46 -4.46 1.11 -8.50
C VAL A 46 -3.85 -0.21 -8.05
N HIS A 47 -2.98 -0.18 -7.03
CA HIS A 47 -2.26 -1.35 -6.55
C HIS A 47 -2.95 -2.08 -5.41
N LEU A 48 -4.10 -1.62 -4.91
CA LEU A 48 -4.80 -2.28 -3.81
C LEU A 48 -5.21 -3.71 -4.17
N GLY A 49 -5.96 -3.90 -5.26
CA GLY A 49 -6.40 -5.24 -5.70
C GLY A 49 -5.23 -6.19 -5.94
N PRO A 50 -4.25 -5.82 -6.79
CA PRO A 50 -3.03 -6.60 -6.98
C PRO A 50 -2.27 -6.92 -5.69
N ALA A 51 -2.18 -5.98 -4.73
CA ALA A 51 -1.49 -6.20 -3.46
C ALA A 51 -2.20 -7.22 -2.57
N LEU A 52 -3.53 -7.21 -2.53
CA LEU A 52 -4.30 -8.21 -1.78
C LEU A 52 -4.06 -9.63 -2.30
N LEU A 53 -3.74 -9.78 -3.58
CA LEU A 53 -3.50 -11.07 -4.22
C LEU A 53 -2.03 -11.50 -4.21
N MET A 54 -1.10 -10.56 -4.36
CA MET A 54 0.31 -10.87 -4.64
C MET A 54 1.26 -10.54 -3.50
N ALA A 55 0.88 -9.66 -2.57
CA ALA A 55 1.78 -9.28 -1.49
C ALA A 55 1.90 -10.40 -0.45
N SER A 56 3.13 -10.70 -0.06
CA SER A 56 3.39 -11.77 0.91
C SER A 56 2.82 -11.46 2.30
N GLY A 57 2.13 -12.43 2.88
CA GLY A 57 1.64 -12.36 4.26
C GLY A 57 0.37 -11.54 4.45
N VAL A 58 -0.35 -11.15 3.39
CA VAL A 58 -1.68 -10.54 3.53
C VAL A 58 -2.61 -11.52 4.28
N LEU A 59 -3.32 -11.00 5.28
CA LEU A 59 -4.25 -11.78 6.10
C LEU A 59 -5.52 -12.13 5.33
N TRP A 60 -6.17 -13.25 5.68
CA TRP A 60 -7.52 -13.58 5.21
C TRP A 60 -8.45 -13.82 6.41
N PRO A 61 -9.55 -13.06 6.56
CA PRO A 61 -10.01 -11.97 5.69
C PRO A 61 -9.03 -10.78 5.65
N PRO A 62 -9.00 -10.01 4.54
CA PRO A 62 -8.04 -8.92 4.40
C PRO A 62 -8.40 -7.74 5.29
N GLU A 63 -7.43 -7.29 6.08
CA GLU A 63 -7.57 -6.08 6.88
C GLU A 63 -6.94 -4.89 6.14
N ILE A 64 -7.80 -3.93 5.77
CA ILE A 64 -7.45 -2.76 4.97
C ILE A 64 -7.83 -1.50 5.74
N ARG A 65 -6.91 -0.53 5.82
CA ARG A 65 -7.13 0.77 6.47
C ARG A 65 -6.95 1.90 5.48
N LEU A 66 -7.85 2.89 5.53
CA LEU A 66 -7.69 4.15 4.81
C LEU A 66 -6.78 5.08 5.62
N ILE A 67 -5.65 5.49 5.03
CA ILE A 67 -4.62 6.33 5.68
C ILE A 67 -4.45 7.71 5.04
N GLY A 68 -5.11 7.94 3.91
CA GLY A 68 -5.05 9.20 3.18
C GLY A 68 -6.26 9.41 2.29
N ARG A 69 -6.29 10.56 1.60
CA ARG A 69 -7.28 10.87 0.56
C ARG A 69 -6.55 11.51 -0.60
N VAL A 70 -6.88 11.10 -1.83
CA VAL A 70 -6.47 11.84 -3.02
C VAL A 70 -7.49 12.94 -3.25
N THR A 71 -7.10 14.20 -3.08
CA THR A 71 -7.93 15.34 -3.48
C THR A 71 -7.98 15.39 -5.01
N GLY A 72 -9.14 15.09 -5.60
CA GLY A 72 -9.36 15.25 -7.06
C GLY A 72 -9.99 14.07 -7.80
N LEU A 73 -10.16 12.90 -7.16
CA LEU A 73 -10.94 11.80 -7.77
C LEU A 73 -12.43 12.11 -7.60
N ARG A 74 -13.05 12.73 -8.61
CA ARG A 74 -14.51 12.72 -8.78
C ARG A 74 -14.96 11.29 -9.14
N PRO A 75 -16.10 10.81 -8.61
CA PRO A 75 -16.63 9.48 -8.92
C PRO A 75 -16.92 9.31 -10.41
#